data_AF-A0A945PLS4-F1
#
_entry.id   AF-A0A945PLS4-F1
#
_cell.length_a   1.000
_cell.length_b   1.000
_cell.length_c   1.000
_cell.angle_alpha   90.00
_cell.angle_beta   90.00
_cell.angle_gamma   90.00
#
_symmetry.space_group_name_H-M   'P 1'
#
loop_
_entity.id
_entity.type
_entity.pdbx_description
1 polymer ?
#
loop_
_entity_poly.entity_id
_entity_poly.type
_entity_poly.pdbx_seq_one_letter_code
_entity_poly.pdbx_strand_id
1 'polypeptide(L)'
;MKQFKFLLVIFCLGAVVFTTPSHAAELTCTSGDVTGLGSGDYCYTEPTYYGITVYEMGVCTAAPTAPTTTAVVDAPNCHTVFTSSAGSLVEVQNGGTSTPSGTFTRPPNGTYTHGYMRMNNTFLIKGSLDFGASHTDITDQYCVTKTATTDNEGSNSANTYTCSASPGTPGTVTTELTDFSGGDHSNTTSATVGQLTVYLLDSNQHLATAAECTQAGADGILGVQAFTSAITMTDQSTVMDATITVSQGMTVSVTGTNAAEFDSGPFQLVLSVQ
;
A
#
# COMPACT_ATOMS: atom_id res chain seq x y z
N MET A 1 16.32 9.25 31.83
CA MET A 1 15.91 8.43 30.68
C MET A 1 15.29 9.38 29.67
N LYS A 2 16.02 9.77 28.62
CA LYS A 2 15.48 10.66 27.57
C LYS A 2 14.51 9.82 26.74
N GLN A 3 13.25 10.23 26.66
CA GLN A 3 12.26 9.54 25.83
C GLN A 3 12.60 9.79 24.36
N PHE A 4 12.84 8.70 23.63
CA PHE A 4 13.01 8.72 22.18
C PHE A 4 11.64 9.07 21.58
N LYS A 5 11.52 10.23 20.93
CA LYS A 5 10.28 10.68 20.30
C LYS A 5 10.44 10.50 18.80
N PHE A 6 9.66 9.61 18.22
CA PHE A 6 9.47 9.50 16.77
C PHE A 6 8.58 10.69 16.35
N LEU A 7 9.07 11.54 15.46
CA LEU A 7 8.35 12.72 14.98
C LEU A 7 8.72 12.90 13.50
N LEU A 8 7.84 12.45 12.60
CA LEU A 8 7.98 12.67 11.18
C LEU A 8 8.07 14.17 10.84
N VAL A 9 9.22 14.62 10.38
CA VAL A 9 9.44 15.99 9.91
C VAL A 9 9.78 15.94 8.41
N ILE A 10 9.17 16.81 7.61
CA ILE A 10 9.36 16.85 6.15
C ILE A 10 10.16 18.11 5.82
N PHE A 11 11.37 17.95 5.27
CA PHE A 11 12.04 19.02 4.56
C PHE A 11 11.84 18.80 3.05
N CYS A 12 11.14 19.75 2.44
CA CYS A 12 10.84 19.75 1.01
C CYS A 12 12.13 19.98 0.22
N LEU A 13 12.71 18.93 -0.37
CA LEU A 13 13.75 19.07 -1.38
C LEU A 13 13.49 18.12 -2.57
N GLY A 14 13.00 18.72 -3.66
CA GLY A 14 13.12 18.24 -5.03
C GLY A 14 12.33 16.98 -5.38
N ALA A 15 11.23 17.17 -6.13
CA ALA A 15 10.59 16.09 -6.87
C ALA A 15 11.62 15.40 -7.79
N VAL A 16 11.99 14.16 -7.46
CA VAL A 16 12.63 13.25 -8.40
C VAL A 16 11.52 12.40 -9.00
N VAL A 17 11.17 12.71 -10.25
CA VAL A 17 10.28 11.88 -11.05
C VAL A 17 11.00 10.58 -11.35
N PHE A 18 10.61 9.50 -10.68
CA PHE A 18 11.06 8.15 -11.05
C PHE A 18 10.24 7.70 -12.26
N THR A 19 10.82 7.81 -13.45
CA THR A 19 10.32 7.09 -14.62
C THR A 19 10.64 5.61 -14.43
N THR A 20 9.64 4.81 -14.07
CA THR A 20 9.75 3.34 -14.08
C THR A 20 10.02 2.85 -15.52
N PRO A 21 10.72 1.73 -15.71
CA PRO A 21 10.95 1.18 -17.04
C PRO A 21 9.63 0.60 -17.59
N SER A 22 9.08 1.29 -18.59
CA SER A 22 8.08 0.82 -19.57
C SER A 22 6.98 -0.14 -19.07
N HIS A 23 6.12 0.33 -18.19
CA HIS A 23 4.68 0.15 -18.45
C HIS A 23 4.25 1.39 -19.23
N ALA A 24 3.24 1.32 -20.11
CA ALA A 24 2.67 2.54 -20.71
C ALA A 24 2.43 3.58 -19.60
N ALA A 25 2.56 4.89 -19.88
CA ALA A 25 2.30 5.92 -18.87
C ALA A 25 1.02 5.56 -18.11
N GLU A 26 1.15 5.21 -16.82
CA GLU A 26 0.03 4.70 -16.02
C GLU A 26 -1.11 5.71 -16.14
N LEU A 27 -2.29 5.26 -16.58
CA LEU A 27 -3.42 6.15 -16.81
C LEU A 27 -3.86 6.69 -15.45
N THR A 28 -3.74 8.00 -15.23
CA THR A 28 -4.19 8.64 -13.99
C THR A 28 -5.57 9.25 -14.20
N CYS A 29 -6.47 9.03 -13.26
CA CYS A 29 -7.80 9.62 -13.27
C CYS A 29 -7.78 11.00 -12.64
N THR A 30 -8.25 12.00 -13.39
CA THR A 30 -8.52 13.33 -12.85
C THR A 30 -10.03 13.50 -12.71
N SER A 31 -10.52 13.62 -11.48
CA SER A 31 -11.96 13.77 -11.22
C SER A 31 -12.58 14.89 -12.08
N GLY A 32 -13.66 14.57 -12.79
CA GLY A 32 -14.34 15.45 -13.74
C GLY A 32 -13.79 15.41 -15.16
N ASP A 33 -12.65 14.74 -15.39
CA ASP A 33 -11.96 14.60 -16.67
C ASP A 33 -11.53 13.15 -16.94
N VAL A 34 -12.51 12.23 -16.88
CA VAL A 34 -12.30 10.79 -17.18
C VAL A 34 -13.28 10.29 -18.24
N THR A 35 -13.83 11.18 -19.06
CA THR A 35 -14.84 10.87 -20.09
C THR A 35 -14.39 9.84 -21.13
N GLY A 36 -13.07 9.63 -21.27
CA GLY A 36 -12.47 8.63 -22.16
C GLY A 36 -12.22 7.25 -21.53
N LEU A 37 -12.55 7.03 -20.25
CA LEU A 37 -12.35 5.75 -19.56
C LEU A 37 -13.49 4.78 -19.91
N GLY A 38 -13.37 4.01 -20.97
CA GLY A 38 -14.43 3.11 -21.43
C GLY A 38 -14.55 1.84 -20.59
N SER A 39 -15.63 1.08 -20.81
CA SER A 39 -15.77 -0.27 -20.26
C SER A 39 -14.59 -1.17 -20.60
N GLY A 40 -13.97 -1.76 -19.58
CA GLY A 40 -12.74 -2.55 -19.66
C GLY A 40 -11.46 -1.74 -19.42
N ASP A 41 -11.55 -0.41 -19.36
CA ASP A 41 -10.42 0.44 -19.02
C ASP A 41 -10.31 0.65 -17.50
N TYR A 42 -9.11 1.01 -17.06
CA TYR A 42 -8.80 1.34 -15.68
C TYR A 42 -7.81 2.50 -15.61
N CYS A 43 -7.81 3.17 -14.46
CA CYS A 43 -6.89 4.26 -14.14
C CYS A 43 -6.50 4.21 -12.66
N TYR A 44 -5.51 4.99 -12.27
CA TYR A 44 -5.10 5.20 -10.89
C TYR A 44 -5.48 6.59 -10.39
N THR A 45 -5.85 6.69 -9.13
CA THR A 45 -6.10 7.96 -8.46
C THR A 45 -5.74 7.87 -6.98
N GLU A 46 -5.61 9.02 -6.34
CA GLU A 46 -5.49 9.09 -4.88
C GLU A 46 -6.87 8.78 -4.25
N PRO A 47 -6.95 7.82 -3.30
CA PRO A 47 -8.17 7.60 -2.54
C PRO A 47 -8.40 8.73 -1.52
N THR A 48 -9.65 8.94 -1.14
CA THR A 48 -10.01 9.88 -0.05
C THR A 48 -9.60 9.39 1.34
N TYR A 49 -9.33 8.09 1.47
CA TYR A 49 -8.75 7.46 2.65
C TYR A 49 -8.03 6.18 2.22
N TYR A 50 -6.84 5.95 2.75
CA TYR A 50 -6.09 4.70 2.59
C TYR A 50 -5.56 4.25 3.94
N GLY A 51 -5.99 3.11 4.44
CA GLY A 51 -5.61 2.58 5.74
C GLY A 51 -4.82 1.28 5.61
N ILE A 52 -3.71 1.18 6.32
CA ILE A 52 -2.91 -0.04 6.45
C ILE A 52 -2.75 -0.42 7.92
N THR A 53 -2.65 -1.71 8.23
CA THR A 53 -2.38 -2.17 9.60
C THR A 53 -0.95 -2.68 9.71
N VAL A 54 -0.09 -1.95 10.42
CA VAL A 54 1.34 -2.26 10.58
C VAL A 54 1.59 -3.00 11.89
N TYR A 55 2.32 -4.12 11.82
CA TYR A 55 2.72 -4.90 13.01
C TYR A 55 4.15 -4.63 13.42
N GLU A 56 5.05 -4.48 12.45
CA GLU A 56 6.48 -4.40 12.70
C GLU A 56 7.18 -3.57 11.64
N MET A 57 8.20 -2.80 12.05
CA MET A 57 9.15 -2.18 11.13
C MET A 57 10.56 -2.37 11.66
N GLY A 58 11.54 -2.44 10.77
CA GLY A 58 12.94 -2.48 11.15
C GLY A 58 13.88 -2.00 10.05
N VAL A 59 15.16 -1.90 10.42
CA VAL A 59 16.25 -1.46 9.55
C VAL A 59 17.36 -2.49 9.53
N CYS A 60 18.01 -2.68 8.38
CA CYS A 60 19.01 -3.71 8.16
C CYS A 60 20.29 -3.17 7.54
N THR A 61 21.44 -3.68 7.98
CA THR A 61 22.75 -3.31 7.42
C THR A 61 23.02 -3.98 6.07
N ALA A 62 22.30 -5.05 5.75
CA ALA A 62 22.25 -5.74 4.46
C ALA A 62 20.82 -6.27 4.21
N ALA A 63 20.51 -6.66 2.97
CA ALA A 63 19.22 -7.25 2.64
C ALA A 63 18.97 -8.52 3.48
N PRO A 64 17.79 -8.69 4.10
CA PRO A 64 17.41 -9.95 4.72
C PRO A 64 17.24 -11.05 3.66
N THR A 65 17.39 -12.30 4.07
CA THR A 65 17.09 -13.44 3.20
C THR A 65 15.57 -13.58 3.10
N ALA A 66 15.06 -13.62 1.86
CA ALA A 66 13.63 -13.75 1.59
C ALA A 66 13.01 -14.97 2.30
N PRO A 67 11.74 -14.86 2.75
CA PRO A 67 11.00 -16.02 3.23
C PRO A 67 10.82 -17.05 2.10
N THR A 68 10.68 -18.31 2.48
CA THR A 68 10.29 -19.40 1.58
C THR A 68 9.01 -20.05 2.11
N THR A 69 8.45 -21.00 1.37
CA THR A 69 7.24 -21.73 1.79
C THR A 69 7.45 -22.61 3.03
N THR A 70 8.69 -22.75 3.51
CA THR A 70 9.03 -23.56 4.68
C THR A 70 9.90 -22.82 5.69
N ALA A 71 10.20 -21.55 5.46
CA ALA A 71 11.05 -20.75 6.33
C ALA A 71 10.61 -19.29 6.34
N VAL A 72 10.57 -18.71 7.54
CA VAL A 72 10.33 -17.27 7.72
C VAL A 72 11.50 -16.46 7.18
N VAL A 73 11.33 -15.15 7.07
CA VAL A 73 12.41 -14.22 6.74
C VAL A 73 13.59 -14.40 7.71
N ASP A 74 14.79 -14.59 7.18
CA ASP A 74 16.02 -14.64 7.98
C ASP A 74 16.71 -13.26 7.93
N ALA A 75 16.68 -12.58 9.08
CA ALA A 75 17.00 -11.16 9.19
C ALA A 75 18.07 -10.86 10.28
N PRO A 76 19.22 -11.56 10.29
CA PRO A 76 20.21 -11.46 11.38
C PRO A 76 20.90 -10.08 11.43
N ASN A 77 20.87 -9.35 10.31
CA ASN A 77 21.45 -8.02 10.15
C ASN A 77 20.45 -6.89 10.38
N CYS A 78 19.24 -7.23 10.83
CA CYS A 78 18.15 -6.30 11.02
C CYS A 78 17.90 -6.01 12.49
N HIS A 79 17.41 -4.80 12.78
CA HIS A 79 16.94 -4.40 14.08
C HIS A 79 15.53 -3.86 13.97
N THR A 80 14.62 -4.44 14.76
CA THR A 80 13.26 -3.97 14.88
C THR A 80 13.23 -2.59 15.54
N VAL A 81 12.56 -1.63 14.88
CA VAL A 81 12.42 -0.25 15.35
C VAL A 81 11.00 0.07 15.82
N PHE A 82 10.03 -0.73 15.42
CA PHE A 82 8.63 -0.61 15.84
C PHE A 82 7.98 -1.98 15.98
N THR A 83 7.16 -2.16 17.02
CA THR A 83 6.26 -3.32 17.17
C THR A 83 4.89 -2.93 17.70
N SER A 84 3.85 -3.59 17.19
CA SER A 84 2.50 -3.64 17.76
C SER A 84 1.95 -5.05 17.65
N SER A 85 1.66 -5.70 18.78
CA SER A 85 1.10 -7.06 18.80
C SER A 85 -0.32 -7.13 18.23
N ALA A 86 -1.12 -6.09 18.44
CA ALA A 86 -2.48 -6.00 17.89
C ALA A 86 -2.51 -5.42 16.47
N GLY A 87 -1.36 -4.99 15.93
CA GLY A 87 -1.28 -4.13 14.76
C GLY A 87 -1.62 -2.69 15.09
N SER A 88 -1.20 -1.77 14.23
CA SER A 88 -1.54 -0.36 14.31
C SER A 88 -2.13 0.10 12.99
N LEU A 89 -3.39 0.55 13.03
CA LEU A 89 -4.01 1.17 11.87
C LEU A 89 -3.40 2.55 11.64
N VAL A 90 -2.83 2.73 10.46
CA VAL A 90 -2.20 3.96 10.00
C VAL A 90 -2.95 4.42 8.75
N GLU A 91 -3.43 5.65 8.78
CA GLU A 91 -3.90 6.30 7.57
C GLU A 91 -2.70 6.79 6.76
N VAL A 92 -2.65 6.41 5.49
CA VAL A 92 -1.66 6.88 4.55
C VAL A 92 -2.24 8.05 3.78
N GLN A 93 -1.56 9.19 3.85
CA GLN A 93 -1.95 10.43 3.21
C GLN A 93 -0.78 10.94 2.39
N ASN A 94 -1.04 11.37 1.16
CA ASN A 94 -0.01 11.98 0.33
C ASN A 94 0.52 13.26 0.98
N GLY A 95 1.83 13.33 1.24
CA GLY A 95 2.46 14.46 1.93
C GLY A 95 2.08 14.61 3.42
N GLY A 96 1.34 13.65 3.98
CA GLY A 96 0.96 13.61 5.40
C GLY A 96 1.87 12.69 6.22
N THR A 97 1.74 12.77 7.54
CA THR A 97 2.55 11.98 8.48
C THR A 97 1.63 11.27 9.46
N SER A 98 1.80 9.96 9.59
CA SER A 98 1.02 9.16 10.55
C SER A 98 1.97 8.32 11.40
N THR A 99 1.83 8.44 12.72
CA THR A 99 2.65 7.68 13.68
C THR A 99 1.89 6.46 14.13
N PRO A 100 2.37 5.23 13.86
CA PRO A 100 1.71 4.04 14.35
C PRO A 100 1.77 3.98 15.88
N SER A 101 0.67 3.54 16.48
CA SER A 101 0.55 3.23 17.90
C SER A 101 1.28 1.93 18.23
N GLY A 102 2.30 1.98 19.08
CA GLY A 102 3.03 0.78 19.50
C GLY A 102 4.30 1.12 20.26
N THR A 103 5.23 0.18 20.29
CA THR A 103 6.53 0.33 20.95
C THR A 103 7.59 0.69 19.92
N PHE A 104 8.29 1.80 20.16
CA PHE A 104 9.44 2.21 19.34
C PHE A 104 10.75 1.89 20.05
N THR A 105 11.67 1.28 19.32
CA THR A 105 13.00 0.93 19.81
C THR A 105 14.04 1.56 18.90
N ARG A 106 15.00 2.29 19.48
CA ARG A 106 16.13 2.82 18.72
C ARG A 106 17.09 1.68 18.39
N PRO A 107 17.50 1.47 17.13
CA PRO A 107 18.51 0.50 16.79
C PRO A 107 19.91 0.99 17.23
N PRO A 108 20.91 0.11 17.23
CA PRO A 108 22.30 0.48 17.50
C PRO A 108 22.84 1.54 16.52
N ASN A 109 23.97 2.14 16.87
CA ASN A 109 24.70 2.98 15.92
C ASN A 109 25.22 2.11 14.77
N GLY A 110 25.09 2.60 13.55
CA GLY A 110 25.40 1.82 12.37
C GLY A 110 24.95 2.49 11.09
N THR A 111 25.24 1.83 9.98
CA THR A 111 24.77 2.24 8.65
C THR A 111 23.82 1.18 8.13
N TYR A 112 22.60 1.59 7.82
CA TYR A 112 21.50 0.75 7.39
C TYR A 112 21.22 0.99 5.91
N THR A 113 21.22 -0.08 5.13
CA THR A 113 21.04 -0.03 3.67
C THR A 113 19.64 -0.44 3.26
N HIS A 114 18.90 -1.10 4.15
CA HIS A 114 17.55 -1.59 3.88
C HIS A 114 16.61 -1.29 5.05
N GLY A 115 15.32 -1.20 4.75
CA GLY A 115 14.23 -1.22 5.72
C GLY A 115 13.30 -2.39 5.43
N TYR A 116 12.57 -2.85 6.43
CA TYR A 116 11.48 -3.79 6.23
C TYR A 116 10.24 -3.38 7.04
N MET A 117 9.08 -3.82 6.57
CA MET A 117 7.80 -3.63 7.23
C MET A 117 6.97 -4.91 7.13
N ARG A 118 6.39 -5.33 8.24
CA ARG A 118 5.37 -6.37 8.30
C ARG A 118 4.01 -5.75 8.59
N MET A 119 3.04 -6.03 7.74
CA MET A 119 1.69 -5.46 7.81
C MET A 119 0.63 -6.51 7.47
N ASN A 120 -0.63 -6.19 7.76
CA ASN A 120 -1.76 -6.99 7.34
C ASN A 120 -1.90 -6.94 5.80
N ASN A 121 -2.40 -8.00 5.18
CA ASN A 121 -2.69 -8.05 3.75
C ASN A 121 -4.02 -7.36 3.38
N THR A 122 -4.76 -6.87 4.38
CA THR A 122 -5.99 -6.11 4.21
C THR A 122 -5.75 -4.61 4.19
N PHE A 123 -6.34 -3.94 3.21
CA PHE A 123 -6.32 -2.50 3.02
C PHE A 123 -7.71 -1.91 3.21
N LEU A 124 -7.76 -0.68 3.73
CA LEU A 124 -9.01 0.08 3.89
C LEU A 124 -9.00 1.25 2.92
N ILE A 125 -9.92 1.29 1.96
CA ILE A 125 -9.99 2.36 0.96
C ILE A 125 -11.33 3.09 1.01
N LYS A 126 -11.30 4.39 0.73
CA LYS A 126 -12.49 5.18 0.38
C LYS A 126 -12.24 5.88 -0.94
N GLY A 127 -13.07 5.58 -1.93
CA GLY A 127 -12.95 6.12 -3.28
C GLY A 127 -14.13 7.00 -3.65
N SER A 128 -13.85 8.09 -4.36
CA SER A 128 -14.87 8.94 -4.98
C SER A 128 -14.31 9.44 -6.30
N LEU A 129 -15.06 9.28 -7.38
CA LEU A 129 -14.70 9.80 -8.68
C LEU A 129 -15.91 10.43 -9.37
N ASP A 130 -15.71 11.65 -9.87
CA ASP A 130 -16.61 12.30 -10.83
C ASP A 130 -16.20 11.87 -12.24
N PHE A 131 -17.08 11.14 -12.94
CA PHE A 131 -16.85 10.66 -14.30
C PHE A 131 -17.08 11.72 -15.38
N GLY A 132 -17.60 12.89 -14.99
CA GLY A 132 -18.02 13.95 -15.89
C GLY A 132 -19.42 13.72 -16.48
N ALA A 133 -20.08 14.80 -16.88
CA ALA A 133 -21.48 14.77 -17.34
C ALA A 133 -21.72 14.11 -18.70
N SER A 134 -20.67 13.66 -19.41
CA SER A 134 -20.76 13.13 -20.77
C SER A 134 -19.99 11.83 -20.96
N HIS A 135 -19.82 11.06 -19.89
CA HIS A 135 -19.20 9.74 -19.96
C HIS A 135 -20.13 8.74 -20.67
N THR A 136 -19.56 7.88 -21.49
CA THR A 136 -20.33 6.94 -22.33
C THR A 136 -20.97 5.81 -21.51
N ASP A 137 -20.21 5.20 -20.61
CA ASP A 137 -20.69 4.07 -19.78
C ASP A 137 -21.27 4.50 -18.42
N ILE A 138 -20.67 5.48 -17.74
CA ILE A 138 -21.12 6.02 -16.45
C ILE A 138 -22.03 7.26 -16.66
N THR A 139 -23.32 7.02 -16.85
CA THR A 139 -24.34 8.07 -16.95
C THR A 139 -24.70 8.70 -15.60
N ASP A 140 -24.54 7.94 -14.52
CA ASP A 140 -24.62 8.42 -13.15
C ASP A 140 -23.27 9.03 -12.75
N GLN A 141 -23.11 10.33 -13.05
CA GLN A 141 -21.84 11.08 -13.02
C GLN A 141 -20.88 10.75 -11.86
N TYR A 142 -21.37 10.54 -10.64
CA TYR A 142 -20.52 10.34 -9.48
C TYR A 142 -20.59 8.90 -8.99
N CYS A 143 -19.44 8.22 -8.89
CA CYS A 143 -19.36 6.94 -8.21
C CYS A 143 -18.52 7.05 -6.95
N VAL A 144 -18.99 6.41 -5.88
CA VAL A 144 -18.30 6.34 -4.59
C VAL A 144 -18.27 4.91 -4.09
N THR A 145 -17.28 4.58 -3.26
CA THR A 145 -17.23 3.31 -2.55
C THR A 145 -18.39 3.17 -1.55
N LYS A 146 -18.81 1.93 -1.29
CA LYS A 146 -19.73 1.52 -0.22
C LYS A 146 -18.97 0.80 0.88
N THR A 147 -19.57 0.72 2.08
CA THR A 147 -19.02 -0.16 3.12
C THR A 147 -19.18 -1.62 2.71
N ALA A 148 -18.07 -2.29 2.43
CA ALA A 148 -18.04 -3.67 1.95
C ALA A 148 -16.69 -4.34 2.27
N THR A 149 -16.65 -5.66 2.14
CA THR A 149 -15.40 -6.45 2.15
C THR A 149 -15.27 -7.17 0.81
N THR A 150 -14.07 -7.15 0.23
CA THR A 150 -13.73 -7.79 -1.04
C THR A 150 -12.29 -8.31 -1.01
N ASP A 151 -11.90 -8.99 -2.08
CA ASP A 151 -10.51 -9.32 -2.43
C ASP A 151 -10.13 -8.68 -3.77
N ASN A 152 -8.83 -8.70 -4.09
CA ASN A 152 -8.30 -8.23 -5.37
C ASN A 152 -8.54 -9.21 -6.55
N GLU A 153 -9.28 -10.31 -6.31
CA GLU A 153 -9.69 -11.31 -7.32
C GLU A 153 -11.15 -11.17 -7.77
N GLY A 154 -11.84 -10.10 -7.34
CA GLY A 154 -13.10 -9.66 -7.94
C GLY A 154 -14.32 -10.51 -7.60
N SER A 155 -14.28 -11.28 -6.52
CA SER A 155 -15.39 -12.18 -6.18
C SER A 155 -16.69 -11.45 -5.75
N ASN A 156 -16.66 -10.12 -5.52
CA ASN A 156 -17.81 -9.34 -5.00
C ASN A 156 -17.98 -7.91 -5.57
N SER A 157 -17.41 -7.58 -6.72
CA SER A 157 -17.28 -6.17 -7.16
C SER A 157 -18.59 -5.37 -7.30
N ALA A 158 -19.72 -5.99 -7.63
CA ALA A 158 -21.00 -5.29 -7.77
C ALA A 158 -21.55 -4.67 -6.46
N ASN A 159 -20.97 -4.99 -5.30
CA ASN A 159 -21.42 -4.50 -3.99
C ASN A 159 -20.48 -3.47 -3.33
N THR A 160 -19.34 -3.14 -3.95
CA THR A 160 -18.32 -2.28 -3.32
C THR A 160 -18.48 -0.80 -3.65
N TYR A 161 -19.41 -0.42 -4.54
CA TYR A 161 -19.60 0.96 -5.00
C TYR A 161 -21.06 1.32 -5.23
N THR A 162 -21.30 2.61 -5.47
CA THR A 162 -22.58 3.14 -5.98
C THR A 162 -22.33 4.33 -6.87
N CYS A 163 -23.01 4.39 -8.00
CA CYS A 163 -23.05 5.56 -8.86
C CYS A 163 -24.38 6.31 -8.67
N SER A 164 -24.34 7.64 -8.76
CA SER A 164 -25.55 8.48 -8.79
C SER A 164 -25.31 9.82 -9.51
N ALA A 165 -26.38 10.50 -9.88
CA ALA A 165 -26.31 11.83 -10.49
C ALA A 165 -25.78 12.95 -9.57
N SER A 166 -25.61 12.71 -8.26
CA SER A 166 -25.12 13.70 -7.29
C SER A 166 -23.88 13.19 -6.55
N PRO A 167 -23.00 14.07 -6.05
CA PRO A 167 -21.87 13.65 -5.21
C PRO A 167 -22.34 12.87 -3.98
N GLY A 168 -21.63 11.77 -3.67
CA GLY A 168 -21.89 10.91 -2.52
C GLY A 168 -20.84 11.05 -1.41
N THR A 169 -21.10 10.39 -0.28
CA THR A 169 -20.08 10.18 0.76
C THR A 169 -19.55 8.74 0.63
N PRO A 170 -18.23 8.54 0.48
CA PRO A 170 -17.67 7.21 0.31
C PRO A 170 -17.69 6.40 1.62
N GLY A 171 -18.18 5.17 1.53
CA GLY A 171 -18.03 4.12 2.55
C GLY A 171 -16.66 3.44 2.49
N THR A 172 -16.26 2.77 3.56
CA THR A 172 -14.96 2.08 3.63
C THR A 172 -15.05 0.70 3.00
N VAL A 173 -14.30 0.46 1.93
CA VAL A 173 -14.07 -0.88 1.41
C VAL A 173 -12.86 -1.48 2.12
N THR A 174 -13.03 -2.69 2.63
CA THR A 174 -11.97 -3.54 3.17
C THR A 174 -11.58 -4.52 2.07
N THR A 175 -10.42 -4.35 1.46
CA THR A 175 -9.94 -5.21 0.36
C THR A 175 -8.75 -6.04 0.82
N GLU A 176 -8.85 -7.36 0.67
CA GLU A 176 -7.77 -8.31 0.98
C GLU A 176 -6.92 -8.55 -0.27
N LEU A 177 -5.60 -8.42 -0.12
CA LEU A 177 -4.64 -8.81 -1.15
C LEU A 177 -4.30 -10.31 -1.01
N THR A 178 -4.74 -11.10 -1.97
CA THR A 178 -4.57 -12.56 -2.03
C THR A 178 -3.49 -13.00 -3.02
N ASP A 179 -3.15 -12.16 -4.00
CA ASP A 179 -1.94 -12.31 -4.83
C ASP A 179 -1.52 -10.97 -5.47
N PHE A 180 -0.35 -10.93 -6.11
CA PHE A 180 0.19 -9.73 -6.79
C PHE A 180 -0.10 -9.70 -8.31
N SER A 181 -1.00 -10.53 -8.81
CA SER A 181 -1.38 -10.62 -10.21
C SER A 181 -2.86 -10.31 -10.41
N GLY A 182 -3.17 -9.07 -10.77
CA GLY A 182 -4.57 -8.71 -11.04
C GLY A 182 -5.19 -9.60 -12.13
N GLY A 183 -6.26 -10.31 -11.79
CA GLY A 183 -7.25 -10.83 -12.74
C GLY A 183 -6.97 -12.19 -13.38
N ASP A 184 -6.04 -13.01 -12.88
CA ASP A 184 -5.78 -14.35 -13.45
C ASP A 184 -5.34 -15.43 -12.42
N HIS A 185 -5.59 -15.25 -11.11
CA HIS A 185 -5.25 -16.23 -10.05
C HIS A 185 -3.84 -16.84 -10.25
N SER A 186 -2.85 -16.02 -10.61
CA SER A 186 -1.55 -16.54 -11.05
C SER A 186 -0.70 -17.05 -9.88
N ASN A 187 -1.23 -16.96 -8.65
CA ASN A 187 -0.57 -17.34 -7.41
C ASN A 187 0.77 -16.61 -7.22
N THR A 188 0.85 -15.37 -7.70
CA THR A 188 2.05 -14.56 -7.55
C THR A 188 2.12 -14.05 -6.12
N THR A 189 2.98 -14.66 -5.30
CA THR A 189 3.13 -14.33 -3.88
C THR A 189 4.33 -13.44 -3.58
N SER A 190 5.02 -12.96 -4.61
CA SER A 190 6.03 -11.91 -4.47
C SER A 190 6.10 -11.01 -5.70
N ALA A 191 6.43 -9.73 -5.48
CA ALA A 191 6.63 -8.76 -6.55
C ALA A 191 7.79 -7.82 -6.22
N THR A 192 8.43 -7.24 -7.24
CA THR A 192 9.47 -6.23 -7.06
C THR A 192 9.15 -5.01 -7.89
N VAL A 193 9.09 -3.84 -7.23
CA VAL A 193 8.85 -2.53 -7.85
C VAL A 193 9.97 -1.59 -7.44
N GLY A 194 10.87 -1.29 -8.39
CA GLY A 194 12.06 -0.49 -8.13
C GLY A 194 12.97 -1.15 -7.09
N GLN A 195 13.06 -0.55 -5.90
CA GLN A 195 13.90 -1.02 -4.79
C GLN A 195 13.09 -1.74 -3.69
N LEU A 196 11.78 -1.86 -3.86
CA LEU A 196 10.89 -2.55 -2.93
C LEU A 196 10.60 -3.95 -3.46
N THR A 197 10.83 -4.97 -2.64
CA THR A 197 10.35 -6.32 -2.85
C THR A 197 9.30 -6.64 -1.79
N VAL A 198 8.16 -7.19 -2.21
CA VAL A 198 7.05 -7.55 -1.34
C VAL A 198 6.80 -9.06 -1.42
N TYR A 199 6.42 -9.63 -0.29
CA TYR A 199 6.08 -11.04 -0.12
C TYR A 199 4.74 -11.15 0.59
N LEU A 200 3.86 -11.98 0.06
CA LEU A 200 2.64 -12.41 0.74
C LEU A 200 2.99 -13.57 1.67
N LEU A 201 2.51 -13.52 2.92
CA LEU A 201 2.87 -14.47 3.96
C LEU A 201 1.67 -15.31 4.41
N ASP A 202 1.91 -16.57 4.75
CA ASP A 202 0.93 -17.45 5.42
C ASP A 202 0.82 -17.14 6.93
N SER A 203 -0.06 -17.86 7.63
CA SER A 203 -0.23 -17.72 9.10
C SER A 203 1.03 -18.08 9.92
N ASN A 204 2.00 -18.79 9.33
CA ASN A 204 3.28 -19.12 9.96
C ASN A 204 4.38 -18.10 9.61
N GLN A 205 4.06 -17.04 8.86
CA GLN A 205 5.01 -16.06 8.32
C GLN A 205 5.99 -16.65 7.28
N HIS A 206 5.64 -17.77 6.66
CA HIS A 206 6.30 -18.31 5.48
C HIS A 206 5.78 -17.61 4.22
N LEU A 207 6.50 -17.73 3.10
CA LEU A 207 5.98 -17.29 1.81
C LEU A 207 4.69 -18.06 1.49
N ALA A 208 3.61 -17.34 1.20
CA ALA A 208 2.34 -17.94 0.81
C ALA A 208 2.48 -18.80 -0.44
N THR A 209 1.66 -19.83 -0.52
CA THR A 209 1.53 -20.77 -1.63
C THR A 209 0.28 -20.48 -2.45
N ALA A 210 0.17 -21.09 -3.62
CA ALA A 210 -1.01 -21.00 -4.48
C ALA A 210 -2.33 -21.37 -3.80
N ALA A 211 -2.30 -22.32 -2.86
CA ALA A 211 -3.50 -22.70 -2.11
C ALA A 211 -3.98 -21.59 -1.15
N GLU A 212 -3.08 -20.69 -0.79
CA GLU A 212 -3.33 -19.57 0.12
C GLU A 212 -3.66 -18.28 -0.63
N CYS A 213 -3.49 -18.26 -1.95
CA CYS A 213 -3.99 -17.24 -2.89
C CYS A 213 -5.49 -17.37 -3.19
N THR A 214 -6.20 -18.24 -2.47
CA THR A 214 -7.67 -18.27 -2.43
C THR A 214 -8.10 -17.88 -1.02
N GLN A 215 -9.08 -16.97 -0.90
CA GLN A 215 -9.51 -16.32 0.35
C GLN A 215 -9.25 -17.15 1.63
N ALA A 216 -8.54 -16.53 2.57
CA ALA A 216 -8.19 -17.00 3.93
C ALA A 216 -6.87 -17.76 4.16
N GLY A 217 -5.95 -17.81 3.20
CA GLY A 217 -4.63 -18.43 3.41
C GLY A 217 -3.48 -17.47 3.73
N ALA A 218 -3.49 -16.27 3.14
CA ALA A 218 -2.51 -15.23 3.44
C ALA A 218 -2.89 -14.44 4.70
N ASP A 219 -1.92 -14.20 5.59
CA ASP A 219 -2.12 -13.56 6.90
C ASP A 219 -1.32 -12.25 7.04
N GLY A 220 -0.50 -11.91 6.04
CA GLY A 220 0.25 -10.66 6.05
C GLY A 220 1.12 -10.42 4.84
N ILE A 221 1.75 -9.24 4.83
CA ILE A 221 2.70 -8.80 3.83
C ILE A 221 4.01 -8.44 4.52
N LEU A 222 5.13 -8.86 3.92
CA LEU A 222 6.47 -8.37 4.22
C LEU A 222 6.98 -7.55 3.05
N GLY A 223 7.21 -6.26 3.29
CA GLY A 223 7.95 -5.39 2.37
C GLY A 223 9.40 -5.26 2.81
N VAL A 224 10.34 -5.39 1.87
CA VAL A 224 11.77 -5.14 2.06
C VAL A 224 12.21 -4.12 1.03
N GLN A 225 12.77 -3.00 1.49
CA GLN A 225 13.16 -1.89 0.63
C GLN A 225 14.65 -1.58 0.78
N ALA A 226 15.37 -1.51 -0.34
CA ALA A 226 16.70 -0.91 -0.37
C ALA A 226 16.59 0.63 -0.38
N PHE A 227 17.42 1.31 0.41
CA PHE A 227 17.47 2.75 0.41
C PHE A 227 18.36 3.27 -0.74
N THR A 228 17.91 4.34 -1.40
CA THR A 228 18.74 5.07 -2.39
C THR A 228 19.99 5.65 -1.75
N SER A 229 19.95 5.94 -0.46
CA SER A 229 21.07 6.39 0.35
C SER A 229 20.97 5.76 1.73
N ALA A 230 22.08 5.16 2.18
CA ALA A 230 22.10 4.48 3.46
C ALA A 230 21.79 5.45 4.61
N ILE A 231 21.05 4.96 5.59
CA ILE A 231 20.69 5.68 6.80
C ILE A 231 21.79 5.45 7.85
N THR A 232 22.40 6.51 8.37
CA THR A 232 23.41 6.42 9.42
C THR A 232 22.82 6.82 10.78
N MET A 233 22.83 5.88 11.73
CA MET A 233 22.45 6.12 13.12
C MET A 233 23.69 6.42 13.95
N THR A 234 23.68 7.59 14.59
CA THR A 234 24.75 8.09 15.48
C THR A 234 24.17 8.43 16.84
N ASP A 235 25.00 8.66 17.86
CA ASP A 235 24.53 9.08 19.19
C ASP A 235 23.71 10.39 19.16
N GLN A 236 23.84 11.17 18.08
CA GLN A 236 23.07 12.38 17.82
C GLN A 236 21.71 12.11 17.14
N SER A 237 21.51 10.94 16.52
CA SER A 237 20.25 10.55 15.88
C SER A 237 19.20 10.27 16.95
N THR A 238 18.21 11.16 17.04
CA THR A 238 17.15 11.12 18.07
C THR A 238 15.77 10.76 17.52
N VAL A 239 15.60 10.74 16.20
CA VAL A 239 14.32 10.53 15.51
C VAL A 239 14.55 9.67 14.25
N MET A 240 13.55 8.90 13.81
CA MET A 240 13.49 8.39 12.43
C MET A 240 12.10 8.68 11.87
N ASP A 241 12.00 8.80 10.55
CA ASP A 241 10.84 9.35 9.87
C ASP A 241 10.44 8.47 8.67
N ALA A 242 9.45 7.61 8.85
CA ALA A 242 8.87 6.79 7.78
C ALA A 242 7.75 7.52 7.02
N THR A 243 8.00 7.99 5.79
CA THR A 243 6.95 8.59 4.95
C THR A 243 6.39 7.53 4.00
N ILE A 244 5.07 7.50 3.81
CA ILE A 244 4.45 6.64 2.80
C ILE A 244 3.78 7.56 1.79
N THR A 245 4.12 7.41 0.51
CA THR A 245 3.54 8.24 -0.56
C THR A 245 2.52 7.42 -1.33
N VAL A 246 1.29 7.93 -1.37
CA VAL A 246 0.17 7.29 -2.06
C VAL A 246 -0.40 8.27 -3.07
N SER A 247 0.30 8.44 -4.19
CA SER A 247 -0.21 9.22 -5.32
C SER A 247 -1.09 8.41 -6.28
N GLN A 248 -1.03 7.07 -6.20
CA GLN A 248 -1.72 6.12 -7.09
C GLN A 248 -2.33 4.90 -6.34
N GLY A 249 -2.62 5.05 -5.04
CA GLY A 249 -3.02 3.91 -4.19
C GLY A 249 -4.44 3.40 -4.36
N MET A 250 -5.16 3.85 -5.38
CA MET A 250 -6.47 3.30 -5.73
C MET A 250 -6.58 3.14 -7.23
N THR A 251 -7.04 1.97 -7.66
CA THR A 251 -7.42 1.69 -9.04
C THR A 251 -8.91 1.97 -9.18
N VAL A 252 -9.31 2.59 -10.29
CA VAL A 252 -10.72 2.72 -10.68
C VAL A 252 -10.90 2.09 -12.05
N SER A 253 -11.83 1.13 -12.15
CA SER A 253 -12.09 0.36 -13.37
C SER A 253 -13.54 0.50 -13.79
N VAL A 254 -13.82 0.76 -15.06
CA VAL A 254 -15.19 0.77 -15.58
C VAL A 254 -15.53 -0.63 -16.07
N THR A 255 -16.55 -1.25 -15.47
CA THR A 255 -16.91 -2.65 -15.78
C THR A 255 -18.25 -2.80 -16.50
N GLY A 256 -18.92 -1.67 -16.78
CA GLY A 256 -20.16 -1.63 -17.55
C GLY A 256 -20.94 -0.33 -17.33
N THR A 257 -22.22 -0.35 -17.69
CA THR A 257 -23.10 0.81 -17.54
C THR A 257 -23.35 1.14 -16.07
N ASN A 258 -23.00 2.35 -15.65
CA ASN A 258 -23.02 2.80 -14.24
C ASN A 258 -22.31 1.83 -13.29
N ALA A 259 -21.26 1.17 -13.78
CA ALA A 259 -20.50 0.18 -13.05
C ALA A 259 -19.02 0.59 -13.00
N ALA A 260 -18.56 1.00 -11.82
CA ALA A 260 -17.20 1.46 -11.56
C ALA A 260 -16.64 0.82 -10.30
N GLU A 261 -15.61 0.00 -10.45
CA GLU A 261 -14.96 -0.71 -9.36
C GLU A 261 -13.81 0.11 -8.79
N PHE A 262 -13.67 0.09 -7.47
CA PHE A 262 -12.58 0.74 -6.75
C PHE A 262 -11.84 -0.34 -5.97
N ASP A 263 -10.53 -0.42 -6.17
CA ASP A 263 -9.69 -1.36 -5.44
C ASP A 263 -8.37 -0.70 -5.01
N SER A 264 -7.64 -1.35 -4.12
CA SER A 264 -6.31 -0.91 -3.75
C SER A 264 -5.40 -0.89 -4.98
N GLY A 265 -4.72 0.24 -5.16
CA GLY A 265 -3.69 0.42 -6.18
C GLY A 265 -2.29 0.29 -5.58
N PRO A 266 -1.25 0.29 -6.42
CA PRO A 266 0.12 0.27 -5.95
C PRO A 266 0.42 1.50 -5.06
N PHE A 267 1.15 1.28 -3.96
CA PHE A 267 1.65 2.36 -3.11
C PHE A 267 3.18 2.31 -3.01
N GLN A 268 3.80 3.47 -2.78
CA GLN A 268 5.25 3.57 -2.61
C GLN A 268 5.60 3.99 -1.18
N LEU A 269 6.42 3.18 -0.52
CA LEU A 269 7.02 3.51 0.77
C LEU A 269 8.29 4.35 0.56
N VAL A 270 8.47 5.43 1.34
CA VAL A 270 9.67 6.29 1.32
C VAL A 270 10.17 6.53 2.75
N LEU A 271 11.17 5.76 3.18
CA LEU A 271 11.76 5.88 4.53
C LEU A 271 12.87 6.94 4.58
N SER A 272 12.90 7.75 5.63
CA SER A 272 13.91 8.80 5.87
C SER A 272 14.33 8.88 7.34
N VAL A 273 15.46 9.52 7.66
CA VAL A 273 15.94 9.72 9.04
C VAL A 273 16.41 11.15 9.23
N GLN A 274 16.15 11.71 10.42
CA GLN A 274 16.57 13.06 10.84
C GLN A 274 17.49 13.05 12.06
#